data_AF-A0A7L3YPP3-F1
#
_entry.id   AF-A0A7L3YPP3-F1
#
_cell.length_a   1.000
_cell.length_b   1.000
_cell.length_c   1.000
_cell.angle_alpha   90.00
_cell.angle_beta   90.00
_cell.angle_gamma   90.00
#
_symmetry.space_group_name_H-M   'P 1'
#
loop_
_entity.id
_entity.type
_entity.pdbx_description
1 polymer ?
#
loop_
_entity_poly.entity_id
_entity_poly.type
_entity_poly.pdbx_seq_one_letter_code
_entity_poly.pdbx_strand_id
1 'polypeptide(L)'
;MLRLVGRAARCWGARRAPPGPEQAPRGTQHPMAVQRACLSSAAGTGAWPKDVGILALEVYFPAQYVEQEELERYDGVEAGKYTRGLGQQQMGFCAAHEDINSLCLTVVQRLVERGRLSWDAIGRLEVGTETVIDKSKAVKTVLMQLFHDSGNTDVEGIDTTNACYGGTASLFNAAAWVESSAWDGRYAVVVCGDIAVYATGNARPTGGAGAIAMLVGPNAPLVLERGLRGTHMEHAYDFYKPDLASEYPVVDGQLSIQCYLRALDRCYAVYRRKAESQWQQAGIQRPFTLDDFKFIIFHTPFCKLVQKSVGRLLLNDFLAAPNPDTAAGLYKGLQPFSGVKLEDTYTSKEVEKAFQAASQEIFNQKTKPSLLLSSRNGNMYTPSMYGCLASLLAQSSARDLAGSRIGAFSYGSG
;
A
#
# COMPACT_ATOMS: atom_id res chain seq x y z
N MET A 1 -44.33 -5.66 42.57
CA MET A 1 -44.84 -4.30 42.81
C MET A 1 -44.46 -3.42 41.62
N LEU A 2 -45.49 -2.88 40.93
CA LEU A 2 -45.56 -1.84 39.88
C LEU A 2 -44.49 -1.84 38.75
N ARG A 3 -44.76 -2.23 37.48
CA ARG A 3 -45.65 -1.68 36.41
C ARG A 3 -45.40 -0.20 36.06
N LEU A 4 -44.78 0.13 34.91
CA LEU A 4 -45.35 0.34 33.55
C LEU A 4 -46.36 1.49 33.47
N VAL A 5 -46.07 2.56 32.68
CA VAL A 5 -47.02 3.21 31.75
C VAL A 5 -46.24 3.98 30.66
N GLY A 6 -46.47 3.63 29.39
CA GLY A 6 -46.16 4.48 28.24
C GLY A 6 -47.33 5.39 27.86
N ARG A 7 -47.10 6.33 26.96
CA ARG A 7 -48.20 6.95 26.18
C ARG A 7 -47.78 7.14 24.74
N ALA A 8 -48.57 6.51 23.87
CA ALA A 8 -48.69 6.81 22.45
C ALA A 8 -50.14 7.26 22.17
N ALA A 9 -50.32 7.81 20.96
CA ALA A 9 -51.55 8.10 20.23
C ALA A 9 -52.08 9.54 20.40
N ARG A 10 -52.07 10.40 19.37
CA ARG A 10 -52.91 10.47 18.12
C ARG A 10 -53.67 11.82 18.24
N CYS A 11 -54.01 12.61 17.23
CA CYS A 11 -54.38 12.35 15.84
C CYS A 11 -54.54 13.71 15.08
N TRP A 12 -54.47 13.60 13.74
CA TRP A 12 -55.21 14.34 12.71
C TRP A 12 -54.66 15.65 12.15
N GLY A 13 -54.67 15.68 10.82
CA GLY A 13 -54.02 16.68 9.99
C GLY A 13 -54.98 17.68 9.36
N ALA A 14 -54.38 18.60 8.61
CA ALA A 14 -55.06 19.46 7.65
C ALA A 14 -54.08 19.78 6.52
N ARG A 15 -54.52 19.53 5.29
CA ARG A 15 -53.85 19.91 4.04
C ARG A 15 -53.83 21.43 3.90
N ARG A 16 -52.70 22.02 3.50
CA ARG A 16 -52.64 23.26 2.70
C ARG A 16 -51.48 23.20 1.71
N ALA A 17 -51.77 23.58 0.48
CA ALA A 17 -50.89 23.67 -0.68
C ALA A 17 -49.98 24.94 -0.61
N PRO A 18 -48.94 25.07 -1.47
CA PRO A 18 -47.74 25.87 -1.18
C PRO A 18 -47.86 27.33 -1.66
N PRO A 19 -47.11 28.29 -1.08
CA PRO A 19 -46.77 29.52 -1.77
C PRO A 19 -45.45 29.35 -2.57
N GLY A 20 -45.35 30.12 -3.65
CA GLY A 20 -44.33 30.06 -4.71
C GLY A 20 -42.92 30.54 -4.31
N PRO A 21 -42.03 30.73 -5.32
CA PRO A 21 -40.59 30.61 -5.13
C PRO A 21 -39.97 31.87 -4.52
N GLU A 22 -39.27 31.70 -3.40
CA GLU A 22 -38.39 32.71 -2.82
C GLU A 22 -36.94 32.49 -3.30
N GLN A 23 -36.28 33.60 -3.59
CA GLN A 23 -34.98 33.70 -4.27
C GLN A 23 -33.84 33.15 -3.41
N ALA A 24 -33.00 32.31 -4.02
CA ALA A 24 -31.80 31.77 -3.40
C ALA A 24 -30.68 32.84 -3.27
N PRO A 25 -29.96 32.90 -2.13
CA PRO A 25 -28.74 33.69 -2.03
C PRO A 25 -27.57 32.97 -2.72
N ARG A 26 -26.69 33.78 -3.32
CA ARG A 26 -25.51 33.38 -4.10
C ARG A 26 -24.59 32.45 -3.31
N GLY A 27 -24.50 31.20 -3.77
CA GLY A 27 -23.48 30.24 -3.34
C GLY A 27 -22.19 30.43 -4.15
N THR A 28 -21.10 30.61 -3.41
CA THR A 28 -19.70 30.58 -3.85
C THR A 28 -19.37 29.32 -4.66
N GLN A 29 -18.84 29.50 -5.88
CA GLN A 29 -18.37 28.41 -6.73
C GLN A 29 -17.03 27.86 -6.20
N HIS A 30 -17.02 26.58 -5.82
CA HIS A 30 -15.83 25.75 -5.73
C HIS A 30 -15.42 25.28 -7.14
N PRO A 31 -14.14 25.32 -7.53
CA PRO A 31 -13.70 24.72 -8.78
C PRO A 31 -13.17 23.30 -8.52
N MET A 32 -13.97 22.29 -8.87
CA MET A 32 -13.44 21.01 -9.35
C MET A 32 -14.31 20.54 -10.51
N ALA A 33 -14.15 21.22 -11.64
CA ALA A 33 -14.48 20.66 -12.92
C ALA A 33 -13.28 19.80 -13.33
N VAL A 34 -13.44 18.47 -13.21
CA VAL A 34 -12.59 17.53 -13.93
C VAL A 34 -12.80 17.85 -15.40
N GLN A 35 -11.83 18.54 -16.00
CA GLN A 35 -11.85 18.81 -17.43
C GLN A 35 -11.94 17.46 -18.15
N ARG A 36 -12.99 17.31 -18.96
CA ARG A 36 -12.99 16.39 -20.11
C ARG A 36 -11.75 16.75 -20.93
N ALA A 37 -10.63 16.08 -20.66
CA ALA A 37 -9.53 16.05 -21.58
C ALA A 37 -10.08 15.34 -22.83
N CYS A 38 -10.35 16.12 -23.87
CA CYS A 38 -10.47 15.55 -25.21
C CYS A 38 -9.13 14.85 -25.46
N LEU A 39 -9.13 13.52 -25.39
CA LEU A 39 -8.04 12.68 -25.86
C LEU A 39 -7.99 12.85 -27.38
N SER A 40 -7.43 13.97 -27.84
CA SER A 40 -7.07 14.14 -29.24
C SER A 40 -5.91 13.21 -29.51
N SER A 41 -6.13 12.25 -30.42
CA SER A 41 -5.13 11.35 -30.96
C SER A 41 -3.96 12.13 -31.53
N ALA A 42 -2.92 12.32 -30.74
CA ALA A 42 -1.60 12.65 -31.23
C ALA A 42 -0.76 11.37 -31.13
N ALA A 43 -0.99 10.46 -32.08
CA ALA A 43 0.04 9.52 -32.51
C ALA A 43 1.13 10.33 -33.25
N GLY A 44 1.84 11.15 -32.47
CA GLY A 44 2.98 11.95 -32.89
C GLY A 44 4.25 11.25 -32.44
N THR A 45 5.16 11.05 -33.38
CA THR A 45 6.47 10.44 -33.23
C THR A 45 7.26 10.90 -31.99
N GLY A 46 7.65 9.97 -31.11
CA GLY A 46 9.01 9.95 -30.53
C GLY A 46 9.23 10.18 -29.02
N ALA A 47 8.20 10.40 -28.19
CA ALA A 47 8.42 10.62 -26.75
C ALA A 47 7.44 9.84 -25.86
N TRP A 48 7.95 9.21 -24.80
CA TRP A 48 7.11 8.54 -23.80
C TRP A 48 6.13 9.53 -23.17
N PRO A 49 4.89 9.11 -22.85
CA PRO A 49 3.91 9.94 -22.15
C PRO A 49 4.53 10.53 -20.89
N LYS A 50 4.29 11.81 -20.58
CA LYS A 50 4.92 12.47 -19.43
C LYS A 50 4.28 12.03 -18.12
N ASP A 51 5.10 11.99 -17.07
CA ASP A 51 4.65 11.90 -15.68
C ASP A 51 3.68 10.74 -15.42
N VAL A 52 4.03 9.55 -15.91
CA VAL A 52 3.22 8.33 -15.72
C VAL A 52 3.24 7.93 -14.25
N GLY A 53 2.06 7.71 -13.68
CA GLY A 53 1.91 7.36 -12.27
C GLY A 53 0.46 7.18 -11.83
N ILE A 54 0.23 7.25 -10.53
CA ILE A 54 -1.09 7.02 -9.91
C ILE A 54 -1.90 8.33 -9.96
N LEU A 55 -3.01 8.31 -10.69
CA LEU A 55 -3.98 9.39 -10.83
C LEU A 55 -5.02 9.41 -9.71
N ALA A 56 -5.50 8.22 -9.33
CA ALA A 56 -6.50 8.03 -8.30
C ALA A 56 -6.24 6.72 -7.56
N LEU A 57 -6.62 6.67 -6.28
CA LEU A 57 -6.47 5.51 -5.42
C LEU A 57 -7.75 5.33 -4.60
N GLU A 58 -8.30 4.11 -4.64
CA GLU A 58 -9.45 3.68 -3.85
C GLU A 58 -9.04 2.56 -2.91
N VAL A 59 -9.64 2.53 -1.72
CA VAL A 59 -9.41 1.49 -0.72
C VAL A 59 -10.73 0.88 -0.28
N TYR A 60 -10.72 -0.44 -0.13
CA TYR A 60 -11.75 -1.23 0.52
C TYR A 60 -11.12 -2.10 1.61
N PHE A 61 -11.79 -2.19 2.74
CA PHE A 61 -11.51 -3.16 3.81
C PHE A 61 -12.84 -3.59 4.44
N PRO A 62 -12.94 -4.81 4.99
CA PRO A 62 -14.18 -5.31 5.58
C PRO A 62 -14.69 -4.43 6.73
N ALA A 63 -16.01 -4.47 6.95
CA ALA A 63 -16.67 -3.65 7.97
C ALA A 63 -16.51 -4.17 9.41
N GLN A 64 -16.05 -5.41 9.58
CA GLN A 64 -15.80 -6.01 10.90
C GLN A 64 -14.32 -6.21 11.18
N TYR A 65 -13.96 -6.09 12.45
CA TYR A 65 -12.61 -6.26 12.96
C TYR A 65 -12.64 -6.91 14.35
N VAL A 66 -11.50 -7.44 14.78
CA VAL A 66 -11.24 -7.84 16.16
C VAL A 66 -10.22 -6.88 16.79
N GLU A 67 -10.50 -6.43 18.01
CA GLU A 67 -9.55 -5.63 18.80
C GLU A 67 -8.39 -6.53 19.25
N GLN A 68 -7.16 -6.08 19.05
CA GLN A 68 -5.97 -6.87 19.39
C GLN A 68 -5.81 -7.05 20.90
N GLU A 69 -6.26 -6.09 21.71
CA GLU A 69 -6.27 -6.23 23.17
C GLU A 69 -7.23 -7.34 23.63
N GLU A 70 -8.40 -7.47 22.99
CA GLU A 70 -9.33 -8.57 23.27
C GLU A 70 -8.75 -9.91 22.80
N LEU A 71 -8.06 -9.92 21.65
CA LEU A 71 -7.39 -11.12 21.13
C LEU A 71 -6.23 -11.56 22.04
N GLU A 72 -5.49 -10.63 22.66
CA GLU A 72 -4.48 -10.94 23.66
C GLU A 72 -5.08 -11.71 24.85
N ARG A 73 -6.24 -11.26 25.35
CA ARG A 73 -6.95 -11.93 26.45
C ARG A 73 -7.50 -13.29 26.03
N TYR A 74 -8.05 -13.39 24.82
CA TYR A 74 -8.57 -14.63 24.26
C TYR A 74 -7.48 -15.69 24.11
N ASP A 75 -6.31 -15.30 23.58
CA ASP A 75 -5.18 -16.21 23.37
C ASP A 75 -4.39 -16.50 24.67
N GLY A 76 -4.72 -15.84 25.78
CA GLY A 76 -4.04 -16.02 27.07
C GLY A 76 -2.58 -15.54 27.07
N VAL A 77 -2.27 -14.50 26.29
CA VAL A 77 -0.92 -13.92 26.20
C VAL A 77 -0.77 -12.66 27.06
N GLU A 78 0.47 -12.26 27.32
CA GLU A 78 0.76 -11.04 28.08
C GLU A 78 0.19 -9.79 27.38
N ALA A 79 -0.39 -8.89 28.17
CA ALA A 79 -0.90 -7.60 27.70
C ALA A 79 0.22 -6.81 27.01
N GLY A 80 -0.05 -6.33 25.79
CA GLY A 80 0.93 -5.65 24.98
C GLY A 80 1.68 -6.53 23.98
N LYS A 81 1.54 -7.87 24.00
CA LYS A 81 2.21 -8.74 23.03
C LYS A 81 1.86 -8.38 21.58
N TYR A 82 0.61 -8.07 21.29
CA TYR A 82 0.12 -7.68 19.96
C TYR A 82 0.11 -6.16 19.82
N THR A 83 -0.45 -5.45 20.81
CA THR A 83 -0.63 -3.99 20.74
C THR A 83 0.67 -3.20 20.76
N ARG A 84 1.71 -3.69 21.46
CA ARG A 84 3.04 -3.05 21.53
C ARG A 84 4.12 -3.87 20.81
N GLY A 85 4.08 -5.19 20.99
CA GLY A 85 5.05 -6.11 20.39
C GLY A 85 4.95 -6.16 18.87
N LEU A 86 3.73 -6.29 18.34
CA LEU A 86 3.46 -6.20 16.90
C LEU A 86 3.13 -4.77 16.45
N GLY A 87 2.61 -3.94 17.36
CA GLY A 87 2.14 -2.59 17.05
C GLY A 87 0.77 -2.56 16.38
N GLN A 88 -0.04 -3.61 16.57
CA GLN A 88 -1.35 -3.77 15.94
C GLN A 88 -2.47 -3.42 16.93
N GLN A 89 -3.45 -2.63 16.51
CA GLN A 89 -4.59 -2.24 17.33
C GLN A 89 -5.84 -3.06 16.99
N GLN A 90 -6.13 -3.21 15.69
CA GLN A 90 -7.28 -3.95 15.19
C GLN A 90 -6.84 -4.83 14.01
N MET A 91 -7.59 -5.91 13.77
CA MET A 91 -7.40 -6.80 12.63
C MET A 91 -8.74 -6.96 11.91
N GLY A 92 -8.84 -6.43 10.69
CA GLY A 92 -10.02 -6.59 9.84
C GLY A 92 -10.08 -8.00 9.27
N PHE A 93 -11.28 -8.54 9.10
CA PHE A 93 -11.45 -9.88 8.55
C PHE A 93 -12.71 -9.98 7.71
N CYS A 94 -12.67 -10.86 6.70
CA CYS A 94 -13.84 -11.18 5.89
C CYS A 94 -14.71 -12.21 6.61
N ALA A 95 -16.02 -12.00 6.61
CA ALA A 95 -16.97 -13.08 6.87
C ALA A 95 -17.21 -13.89 5.57
N ALA A 96 -17.94 -14.99 5.64
CA ALA A 96 -18.14 -15.92 4.52
C ALA A 96 -18.84 -15.31 3.27
N HIS A 97 -19.32 -14.08 3.33
CA HIS A 97 -19.95 -13.37 2.22
C HIS A 97 -18.98 -12.49 1.43
N GLU A 98 -17.71 -12.38 1.85
CA GLU A 98 -16.67 -11.63 1.17
C GLU A 98 -15.53 -12.56 0.76
N ASP A 99 -15.15 -12.53 -0.52
CA ASP A 99 -14.02 -13.25 -1.09
C ASP A 99 -13.14 -12.31 -1.95
N ILE A 100 -12.04 -12.82 -2.48
CA ILE A 100 -11.13 -12.02 -3.31
C ILE A 100 -11.83 -11.34 -4.51
N ASN A 101 -12.82 -12.01 -5.13
CA ASN A 101 -13.56 -11.43 -6.23
C ASN A 101 -14.43 -10.27 -5.77
N SER A 102 -15.18 -10.44 -4.66
CA SER A 102 -16.05 -9.38 -4.15
C SER A 102 -15.26 -8.18 -3.64
N LEU A 103 -14.11 -8.41 -2.99
CA LEU A 103 -13.20 -7.32 -2.58
C LEU A 103 -12.76 -6.50 -3.80
N CYS A 104 -12.30 -7.18 -4.86
CA CYS A 104 -11.82 -6.55 -6.09
C CYS A 104 -12.94 -5.87 -6.89
N LEU A 105 -14.12 -6.49 -7.01
CA LEU A 105 -15.31 -5.88 -7.64
C LEU A 105 -15.69 -4.59 -6.94
N THR A 106 -15.74 -4.62 -5.61
CA THR A 106 -16.16 -3.47 -4.78
C THR A 106 -15.22 -2.29 -4.95
N VAL A 107 -13.90 -2.50 -4.86
CA VAL A 107 -12.94 -1.40 -4.94
C VAL A 107 -12.84 -0.81 -6.35
N VAL A 108 -12.97 -1.62 -7.40
CA VAL A 108 -12.94 -1.16 -8.79
C VAL A 108 -14.19 -0.36 -9.13
N GLN A 109 -15.37 -0.87 -8.79
CA GLN A 109 -16.62 -0.16 -9.03
C GLN A 109 -16.61 1.20 -8.32
N ARG A 110 -16.19 1.22 -7.04
CA ARG A 110 -16.10 2.46 -6.25
C ARG A 110 -15.10 3.46 -6.84
N LEU A 111 -13.94 3.01 -7.33
CA LEU A 111 -12.97 3.88 -8.01
C LEU A 111 -13.59 4.54 -9.25
N VAL A 112 -14.26 3.75 -10.10
CA VAL A 112 -14.86 4.23 -11.35
C VAL A 112 -16.02 5.18 -11.09
N GLU A 113 -16.92 4.84 -10.17
CA GLU A 113 -18.06 5.69 -9.80
C GLU A 113 -17.61 7.00 -9.15
N ARG A 114 -16.69 6.95 -8.18
CA ARG A 114 -16.17 8.15 -7.48
C ARG A 114 -15.37 9.03 -8.44
N GLY A 115 -14.58 8.41 -9.32
CA GLY A 115 -13.82 9.09 -10.36
C GLY A 115 -14.67 9.59 -11.53
N ARG A 116 -15.95 9.18 -11.61
CA ARG A 116 -16.85 9.45 -12.75
C ARG A 116 -16.23 9.05 -14.09
N LEU A 117 -15.53 7.92 -14.11
CA LEU A 117 -14.82 7.41 -15.28
C LEU A 117 -15.80 6.66 -16.18
N SER A 118 -15.61 6.76 -17.51
CA SER A 118 -16.26 5.82 -18.43
C SER A 118 -15.54 4.48 -18.35
N TRP A 119 -16.29 3.38 -18.37
CA TRP A 119 -15.72 2.03 -18.52
C TRP A 119 -14.92 1.90 -19.81
N ASP A 120 -15.28 2.63 -20.88
CA ASP A 120 -14.54 2.68 -22.16
C ASP A 120 -13.17 3.35 -22.04
N ALA A 121 -12.93 4.12 -20.98
CA ALA A 121 -11.67 4.83 -20.78
C ALA A 121 -10.54 3.95 -20.22
N ILE A 122 -10.80 2.66 -19.96
CA ILE A 122 -9.85 1.72 -19.39
C ILE A 122 -9.41 0.75 -20.50
N GLY A 123 -8.12 0.71 -20.79
CA GLY A 123 -7.51 -0.18 -21.80
C GLY A 123 -6.67 -1.31 -21.22
N ARG A 124 -6.35 -1.23 -19.92
CA ARG A 124 -5.67 -2.30 -19.19
C ARG A 124 -6.25 -2.45 -17.79
N LEU A 125 -6.46 -3.68 -17.34
CA LEU A 125 -6.89 -4.04 -15.99
C LEU A 125 -6.11 -5.26 -15.53
N GLU A 126 -5.37 -5.15 -14.42
CA GLU A 126 -4.53 -6.25 -13.93
C GLU A 126 -4.58 -6.38 -12.40
N VAL A 127 -4.72 -7.62 -11.92
CA VAL A 127 -4.89 -7.94 -10.51
C VAL A 127 -3.61 -8.55 -9.92
N GLY A 128 -3.11 -7.98 -8.85
CA GLY A 128 -2.10 -8.59 -7.99
C GLY A 128 -2.75 -9.24 -6.77
N THR A 129 -2.61 -10.55 -6.59
CA THR A 129 -3.16 -11.25 -5.42
C THR A 129 -2.36 -12.52 -5.13
N GLU A 130 -2.37 -12.96 -3.88
CA GLU A 130 -1.92 -14.30 -3.45
C GLU A 130 -3.07 -15.12 -2.82
N THR A 131 -4.31 -14.64 -2.93
CA THR A 131 -5.53 -15.31 -2.47
C THR A 131 -6.16 -16.05 -3.64
N VAL A 132 -5.80 -17.32 -3.80
CA VAL A 132 -6.18 -18.16 -4.95
C VAL A 132 -7.42 -18.98 -4.61
N ILE A 133 -8.53 -18.71 -5.30
CA ILE A 133 -9.77 -19.51 -5.21
C ILE A 133 -10.05 -20.32 -6.49
N ASP A 134 -9.35 -20.02 -7.58
CA ASP A 134 -9.33 -20.81 -8.82
C ASP A 134 -7.91 -20.85 -9.38
N LYS A 135 -7.44 -22.03 -9.79
CA LYS A 135 -6.05 -22.25 -10.24
C LYS A 135 -5.80 -21.87 -11.70
N SER A 136 -6.85 -21.55 -12.46
CA SER A 136 -6.77 -21.22 -13.88
C SER A 136 -7.51 -19.92 -14.21
N LYS A 137 -8.67 -19.68 -13.61
CA LYS A 137 -9.52 -18.51 -13.90
C LYS A 137 -9.07 -17.33 -13.06
N ALA A 138 -8.45 -16.35 -13.72
CA ALA A 138 -8.03 -15.09 -13.13
C ALA A 138 -9.21 -14.26 -12.57
N VAL A 139 -9.00 -13.60 -11.42
CA VAL A 139 -9.87 -12.58 -10.83
C VAL A 139 -10.17 -11.48 -11.84
N LYS A 140 -9.18 -11.08 -12.65
CA LYS A 140 -9.37 -10.12 -13.76
C LYS A 140 -10.56 -10.47 -14.64
N THR A 141 -10.76 -11.75 -14.96
CA THR A 141 -11.88 -12.19 -15.82
C THR A 141 -13.23 -12.09 -15.11
N VAL A 142 -13.26 -12.16 -13.78
CA VAL A 142 -14.47 -11.90 -12.97
C VAL A 142 -14.81 -10.41 -12.99
N LEU A 143 -13.79 -9.53 -12.90
CA LEU A 143 -13.97 -8.08 -12.96
C LEU A 143 -14.52 -7.58 -14.29
N MET A 144 -14.34 -8.33 -15.39
CA MET A 144 -14.92 -7.98 -16.70
C MET A 144 -16.45 -7.93 -16.68
N GLN A 145 -17.13 -8.48 -15.66
CA GLN A 145 -18.57 -8.28 -15.46
C GLN A 145 -18.94 -6.79 -15.31
N LEU A 146 -18.07 -5.97 -14.69
CA LEU A 146 -18.30 -4.53 -14.53
C LEU A 146 -18.27 -3.77 -15.86
N PHE A 147 -17.66 -4.36 -16.89
CA PHE A 147 -17.51 -3.76 -18.22
C PHE A 147 -18.63 -4.18 -19.19
N HIS A 148 -19.46 -5.17 -18.82
CA HIS A 148 -20.40 -5.82 -19.73
C HIS A 148 -21.33 -4.82 -20.44
N ASP A 149 -21.97 -3.93 -19.67
CA ASP A 149 -22.96 -2.98 -20.20
C ASP A 149 -22.34 -1.91 -21.10
N SER A 150 -21.04 -1.60 -20.92
CA SER A 150 -20.32 -0.67 -21.80
C SER A 150 -19.94 -1.30 -23.15
N GLY A 151 -19.87 -2.63 -23.21
CA GLY A 151 -19.31 -3.35 -24.36
C GLY A 151 -17.78 -3.28 -24.47
N ASN A 152 -17.09 -2.58 -23.57
CA ASN A 152 -15.62 -2.51 -23.56
C ASN A 152 -14.99 -3.84 -23.12
N THR A 153 -14.64 -4.67 -24.09
CA THR A 153 -14.05 -5.99 -23.87
C THR A 153 -12.58 -6.07 -24.29
N ASP A 154 -12.10 -5.07 -25.04
CA ASP A 154 -10.70 -4.93 -25.43
C ASP A 154 -9.92 -4.24 -24.31
N VAL A 155 -9.63 -5.02 -23.25
CA VAL A 155 -8.93 -4.57 -22.05
C VAL A 155 -7.83 -5.57 -21.71
N GLU A 156 -6.57 -5.18 -21.86
CA GLU A 156 -5.39 -6.01 -21.55
C GLU A 156 -5.23 -6.30 -20.06
N GLY A 157 -4.34 -7.26 -19.73
CA GLY A 157 -4.00 -7.63 -18.35
C GLY A 157 -4.73 -8.89 -17.86
N ILE A 158 -4.15 -9.53 -16.84
CA ILE A 158 -4.67 -10.76 -16.19
C ILE A 158 -4.41 -10.68 -14.67
N ASP A 159 -4.07 -11.80 -14.02
CA ASP A 159 -3.58 -11.82 -12.65
C ASP A 159 -2.06 -12.02 -12.64
N THR A 160 -1.38 -11.45 -11.64
CA THR A 160 0.06 -11.62 -11.41
C THR A 160 0.33 -11.90 -9.93
N THR A 161 1.11 -12.95 -9.64
CA THR A 161 1.27 -13.45 -8.27
C THR A 161 2.74 -13.73 -7.95
N ASN A 162 3.20 -13.14 -6.85
CA ASN A 162 4.32 -13.64 -6.04
C ASN A 162 4.12 -13.10 -4.61
N ALA A 163 3.43 -13.86 -3.77
CA ALA A 163 3.06 -13.44 -2.42
C ALA A 163 2.55 -11.98 -2.39
N CYS A 164 2.96 -11.20 -1.41
CA CYS A 164 2.58 -9.80 -1.21
C CYS A 164 3.16 -8.82 -2.27
N TYR A 165 3.93 -9.29 -3.26
CA TYR A 165 4.53 -8.44 -4.31
C TYR A 165 3.63 -8.24 -5.54
N GLY A 166 2.59 -9.07 -5.73
CA GLY A 166 1.77 -9.08 -6.95
C GLY A 166 1.19 -7.70 -7.35
N GLY A 167 0.77 -6.89 -6.37
CA GLY A 167 0.27 -5.53 -6.64
C GLY A 167 1.32 -4.60 -7.25
N THR A 168 2.58 -4.73 -6.82
CA THR A 168 3.72 -3.96 -7.36
C THR A 168 4.12 -4.43 -8.75
N ALA A 169 4.07 -5.73 -9.00
CA ALA A 169 4.25 -6.26 -10.35
C ALA A 169 3.19 -5.68 -11.31
N SER A 170 1.92 -5.67 -10.90
CA SER A 170 0.81 -5.09 -11.68
C SER A 170 1.02 -3.60 -11.94
N LEU A 171 1.43 -2.82 -10.92
CA LEU A 171 1.75 -1.39 -11.10
C LEU A 171 2.89 -1.16 -12.10
N PHE A 172 3.94 -1.98 -12.03
CA PHE A 172 5.07 -1.89 -12.96
C PHE A 172 4.68 -2.26 -14.39
N ASN A 173 3.84 -3.28 -14.55
CA ASN A 173 3.31 -3.70 -15.86
C ASN A 173 2.40 -2.62 -16.44
N ALA A 174 1.53 -2.01 -15.62
CA ALA A 174 0.66 -0.90 -16.04
C ALA A 174 1.46 0.31 -16.50
N ALA A 175 2.46 0.75 -15.72
CA ALA A 175 3.33 1.84 -16.11
C ALA A 175 4.11 1.55 -17.41
N ALA A 176 4.64 0.33 -17.53
CA ALA A 176 5.34 -0.10 -18.74
C ALA A 176 4.41 -0.14 -19.97
N TRP A 177 3.17 -0.60 -19.81
CA TRP A 177 2.16 -0.59 -20.86
C TRP A 177 1.84 0.83 -21.33
N VAL A 178 1.60 1.77 -20.39
CA VAL A 178 1.37 3.19 -20.70
C VAL A 178 2.56 3.80 -21.46
N GLU A 179 3.79 3.43 -21.12
CA GLU A 179 5.01 3.92 -21.77
C GLU A 179 5.39 3.16 -23.06
N SER A 180 4.61 2.16 -23.47
CA SER A 180 4.92 1.29 -24.61
C SER A 180 4.30 1.77 -25.93
N SER A 181 4.74 1.17 -27.04
CA SER A 181 4.08 1.35 -28.35
C SER A 181 2.69 0.70 -28.46
N ALA A 182 2.31 -0.13 -27.49
CA ALA A 182 0.98 -0.75 -27.42
C ALA A 182 -0.03 0.13 -26.67
N TRP A 183 0.39 1.25 -26.08
CA TRP A 183 -0.52 2.16 -25.41
C TRP A 183 -1.49 2.81 -26.41
N ASP A 184 -2.77 2.74 -26.10
CA ASP A 184 -3.87 3.22 -26.95
C ASP A 184 -4.48 4.55 -26.46
N GLY A 185 -3.86 5.19 -25.47
CA GLY A 185 -4.32 6.44 -24.87
C GLY A 185 -5.30 6.27 -23.70
N ARG A 186 -5.76 5.04 -23.41
CA ARG A 186 -6.66 4.75 -22.28
C ARG A 186 -5.89 4.59 -20.96
N TYR A 187 -6.60 4.58 -19.84
CA TYR A 187 -6.03 4.34 -18.53
C TYR A 187 -5.73 2.86 -18.29
N ALA A 188 -4.76 2.60 -17.43
CA ALA A 188 -4.59 1.31 -16.79
C ALA A 188 -5.23 1.34 -15.39
N VAL A 189 -5.88 0.26 -14.99
CA VAL A 189 -6.37 0.04 -13.62
C VAL A 189 -5.60 -1.11 -13.01
N VAL A 190 -4.91 -0.83 -11.91
CA VAL A 190 -4.21 -1.82 -11.11
C VAL A 190 -5.08 -2.15 -9.92
N VAL A 191 -5.34 -3.42 -9.70
CA VAL A 191 -6.07 -3.91 -8.53
C VAL A 191 -5.13 -4.77 -7.72
N CYS A 192 -5.12 -4.61 -6.41
CA CYS A 192 -4.54 -5.60 -5.53
C CYS A 192 -5.50 -5.87 -4.38
N GLY A 193 -5.61 -7.13 -3.99
CA GLY A 193 -6.58 -7.56 -2.97
C GLY A 193 -6.17 -8.90 -2.39
N ASP A 194 -6.46 -9.11 -1.11
CA ASP A 194 -6.16 -10.37 -0.44
C ASP A 194 -6.95 -10.54 0.86
N ILE A 195 -7.02 -11.81 1.28
CA ILE A 195 -7.52 -12.25 2.58
C ILE A 195 -6.37 -12.98 3.29
N ALA A 196 -5.71 -12.31 4.22
CA ALA A 196 -4.57 -12.83 4.96
C ALA A 196 -5.03 -13.58 6.22
N VAL A 197 -5.15 -14.90 6.10
CA VAL A 197 -5.57 -15.80 7.19
C VAL A 197 -4.47 -16.79 7.55
N TYR A 198 -4.38 -17.09 8.84
CA TYR A 198 -3.38 -17.99 9.40
C TYR A 198 -4.03 -19.00 10.35
N ALA A 199 -3.43 -20.19 10.43
CA ALA A 199 -3.77 -21.20 11.42
C ALA A 199 -3.62 -20.65 12.85
N THR A 200 -4.22 -21.33 13.83
CA THR A 200 -4.09 -20.95 15.24
C THR A 200 -2.61 -20.91 15.64
N GLY A 201 -2.17 -19.81 16.26
CA GLY A 201 -0.79 -19.61 16.67
C GLY A 201 -0.35 -18.16 16.55
N ASN A 202 0.96 -17.92 16.72
CA ASN A 202 1.53 -16.57 16.83
C ASN A 202 1.40 -15.71 15.54
N ALA A 203 1.07 -16.30 14.39
CA ALA A 203 0.88 -15.58 13.14
C ALA A 203 -0.57 -15.12 12.92
N ARG A 204 -1.56 -15.71 13.61
CA ARG A 204 -2.97 -15.30 13.48
C ARG A 204 -3.20 -13.80 13.74
N PRO A 205 -2.60 -13.18 14.78
CA PRO A 205 -2.79 -11.75 15.05
C PRO A 205 -2.19 -10.82 13.98
N THR A 206 -1.42 -11.35 13.01
CA THR A 206 -0.86 -10.58 11.89
C THR A 206 -1.67 -10.72 10.60
N GLY A 207 -2.86 -11.32 10.65
CA GLY A 207 -3.79 -11.37 9.51
C GLY A 207 -4.38 -10.01 9.17
N GLY A 208 -5.30 -10.00 8.22
CA GLY A 208 -5.99 -8.80 7.74
C GLY A 208 -6.67 -9.06 6.40
N ALA A 209 -7.44 -8.11 5.89
CA ALA A 209 -8.06 -8.23 4.57
C ALA A 209 -8.36 -6.87 3.96
N GLY A 210 -8.31 -6.78 2.64
CA GLY A 210 -8.69 -5.56 1.93
C GLY A 210 -8.29 -5.59 0.47
N ALA A 211 -8.64 -4.53 -0.24
CA ALA A 211 -8.27 -4.31 -1.62
C ALA A 211 -8.01 -2.83 -1.92
N ILE A 212 -7.15 -2.58 -2.90
CA ILE A 212 -6.82 -1.27 -3.43
C ILE A 212 -7.04 -1.31 -4.95
N ALA A 213 -7.62 -0.24 -5.50
CA ALA A 213 -7.60 0.03 -6.93
C ALA A 213 -6.87 1.34 -7.21
N MET A 214 -5.98 1.33 -8.18
CA MET A 214 -5.20 2.50 -8.62
C MET A 214 -5.44 2.76 -10.10
N LEU A 215 -5.85 3.98 -10.43
CA LEU A 215 -5.89 4.46 -11.80
C LEU A 215 -4.49 4.96 -12.19
N VAL A 216 -3.94 4.44 -13.29
CA VAL A 216 -2.59 4.74 -13.78
C VAL A 216 -2.68 5.39 -15.16
N GLY A 217 -1.93 6.48 -15.35
CA GLY A 217 -1.88 7.22 -16.60
C GLY A 217 -0.87 8.37 -16.57
N PRO A 218 -0.76 9.15 -17.67
CA PRO A 218 0.13 10.30 -17.75
C PRO A 218 -0.32 11.47 -16.89
N ASN A 219 0.59 12.41 -16.63
CA ASN A 219 0.33 13.65 -15.87
C ASN A 219 -0.22 13.37 -14.45
N ALA A 220 0.29 12.32 -13.82
CA ALA A 220 -0.16 11.91 -12.49
C ALA A 220 0.35 12.84 -11.38
N PRO A 221 -0.43 13.04 -10.30
CA PRO A 221 0.05 13.73 -9.10
C PRO A 221 1.09 12.90 -8.33
N LEU A 222 1.06 11.57 -8.46
CA LEU A 222 2.02 10.64 -7.87
C LEU A 222 2.79 9.94 -8.99
N VAL A 223 3.85 10.59 -9.47
CA VAL A 223 4.67 10.13 -10.59
C VAL A 223 5.63 9.04 -10.15
N LEU A 224 5.76 7.97 -10.95
CA LEU A 224 6.82 6.98 -10.76
C LEU A 224 8.15 7.55 -11.28
N GLU A 225 9.15 7.65 -10.40
CA GLU A 225 10.47 8.11 -10.82
C GLU A 225 11.14 7.10 -11.76
N ARG A 226 11.35 7.53 -13.00
CA ARG A 226 11.86 6.69 -14.08
C ARG A 226 13.26 6.17 -13.78
N GLY A 227 13.46 4.88 -14.03
CA GLY A 227 14.73 4.21 -13.81
C GLY A 227 15.06 3.93 -12.34
N LEU A 228 14.31 4.44 -11.37
CA LEU A 228 14.60 4.27 -9.93
C LEU A 228 13.87 3.07 -9.32
N ARG A 229 14.06 1.89 -9.91
CA ARG A 229 13.59 0.61 -9.35
C ARG A 229 14.76 -0.21 -8.82
N GLY A 230 14.87 -0.34 -7.50
CA GLY A 230 15.80 -1.28 -6.85
C GLY A 230 15.12 -2.61 -6.60
N THR A 231 15.47 -3.64 -7.37
CA THR A 231 14.82 -4.96 -7.32
C THR A 231 15.81 -6.03 -6.87
N HIS A 232 15.33 -6.91 -6.00
CA HIS A 232 15.99 -8.13 -5.56
C HIS A 232 14.97 -9.27 -5.63
N MET A 233 15.38 -10.40 -6.19
CA MET A 233 14.63 -11.66 -6.19
C MET A 233 15.63 -12.76 -5.88
N GLU A 234 15.26 -13.68 -5.01
CA GLU A 234 16.04 -14.87 -4.69
C GLU A 234 15.09 -16.04 -4.48
N HIS A 235 15.59 -17.26 -4.44
CA HIS A 235 14.77 -18.41 -4.06
C HIS A 235 14.77 -18.56 -2.54
N ALA A 236 13.61 -18.45 -1.90
CA ALA A 236 13.46 -18.68 -0.47
C ALA A 236 12.22 -19.51 -0.11
N TYR A 237 12.26 -20.17 1.05
CA TYR A 237 11.12 -20.87 1.66
C TYR A 237 10.77 -20.25 3.02
N ASP A 238 10.71 -18.92 3.07
CA ASP A 238 10.40 -18.17 4.29
C ASP A 238 8.89 -18.13 4.58
N PHE A 239 8.07 -18.03 3.55
CA PHE A 239 6.62 -18.15 3.60
C PHE A 239 6.11 -18.61 2.23
N TYR A 240 5.28 -19.66 2.20
CA TYR A 240 4.73 -20.22 0.97
C TYR A 240 3.46 -21.03 1.24
N LYS A 241 2.63 -21.25 0.20
CA LYS A 241 1.36 -21.99 0.28
C LYS A 241 1.43 -23.29 -0.55
N PRO A 242 2.09 -24.35 -0.05
CA PRO A 242 2.26 -25.59 -0.80
C PRO A 242 1.01 -26.48 -0.77
N ASP A 243 0.15 -26.34 0.25
CA ASP A 243 -1.08 -27.10 0.39
C ASP A 243 -2.23 -26.39 -0.32
N LEU A 244 -2.62 -26.89 -1.49
CA LEU A 244 -3.65 -26.29 -2.33
C LEU A 244 -5.07 -26.43 -1.76
N ALA A 245 -5.27 -27.24 -0.71
CA ALA A 245 -6.57 -27.42 -0.06
C ALA A 245 -6.75 -26.53 1.18
N SER A 246 -5.68 -25.86 1.62
CA SER A 246 -5.66 -25.01 2.81
C SER A 246 -5.39 -23.55 2.43
N GLU A 247 -6.10 -22.63 3.06
CA GLU A 247 -5.81 -21.19 2.94
C GLU A 247 -4.54 -20.79 3.72
N TYR A 248 -4.14 -21.64 4.68
CA TYR A 248 -3.05 -21.32 5.59
C TYR A 248 -1.67 -21.58 4.97
N PRO A 249 -0.74 -20.62 5.10
CA PRO A 249 0.62 -20.77 4.62
C PRO A 249 1.47 -21.63 5.56
N VAL A 250 2.53 -22.21 5.00
CA VAL A 250 3.71 -22.64 5.76
C VAL A 250 4.59 -21.40 5.96
N VAL A 251 4.96 -21.10 7.20
CA VAL A 251 5.75 -19.91 7.54
C VAL A 251 6.88 -20.26 8.50
N ASP A 252 8.10 -19.86 8.13
CA ASP A 252 9.22 -19.73 9.05
C ASP A 252 9.32 -18.26 9.46
N GLY A 253 8.78 -17.96 10.65
CA GLY A 253 8.71 -16.58 11.16
C GLY A 253 10.07 -15.91 11.35
N GLN A 254 11.12 -16.68 11.66
CA GLN A 254 12.46 -16.12 11.83
C GLN A 254 13.12 -15.89 10.48
N LEU A 255 13.00 -16.85 9.55
CA LEU A 255 13.54 -16.71 8.20
C LEU A 255 12.84 -15.59 7.42
N SER A 256 11.52 -15.43 7.53
CA SER A 256 10.77 -14.36 6.84
C SER A 256 11.21 -12.96 7.22
N ILE A 257 11.50 -12.71 8.50
CA ILE A 257 12.08 -11.43 8.94
C ILE A 257 13.48 -11.23 8.34
N GLN A 258 14.31 -12.28 8.30
CA GLN A 258 15.65 -12.19 7.71
C GLN A 258 15.59 -11.93 6.20
N CYS A 259 14.75 -12.65 5.46
CA CYS A 259 14.55 -12.47 4.03
C CYS A 259 14.02 -11.06 3.72
N TYR A 260 13.03 -10.57 4.49
CA TYR A 260 12.52 -9.20 4.36
C TYR A 260 13.64 -8.16 4.52
N LEU A 261 14.44 -8.25 5.59
CA LEU A 261 15.51 -7.28 5.86
C LEU A 261 16.67 -7.40 4.86
N ARG A 262 16.99 -8.61 4.41
CA ARG A 262 17.99 -8.84 3.35
C ARG A 262 17.54 -8.26 2.03
N ALA A 263 16.29 -8.49 1.63
CA ALA A 263 15.71 -7.88 0.44
C ALA A 263 15.70 -6.36 0.55
N LEU A 264 15.40 -5.79 1.72
CA LEU A 264 15.47 -4.35 1.97
C LEU A 264 16.88 -3.80 1.74
N ASP A 265 17.91 -4.43 2.30
CA ASP A 265 19.30 -4.03 2.08
C ASP A 265 19.67 -4.02 0.59
N ARG A 266 19.33 -5.11 -0.12
CA ARG A 266 19.65 -5.29 -1.54
C ARG A 266 18.91 -4.28 -2.42
N CYS A 267 17.60 -4.13 -2.21
CA CYS A 267 16.78 -3.17 -2.96
C CYS A 267 17.24 -1.73 -2.72
N TYR A 268 17.55 -1.38 -1.46
CA TYR A 268 18.02 -0.03 -1.13
C TYR A 268 19.39 0.27 -1.74
N ALA A 269 20.33 -0.68 -1.69
CA ALA A 269 21.64 -0.52 -2.33
C ALA A 269 21.53 -0.36 -3.86
N VAL A 270 20.65 -1.12 -4.53
CA VAL A 270 20.39 -0.95 -5.97
C VAL A 270 19.74 0.40 -6.26
N TYR A 271 18.73 0.78 -5.48
CA TYR A 271 18.03 2.07 -5.63
C TYR A 271 19.01 3.24 -5.50
N ARG A 272 19.83 3.26 -4.44
CA ARG A 272 20.84 4.29 -4.20
C ARG A 272 21.82 4.41 -5.37
N ARG A 273 22.38 3.29 -5.84
CA ARG A 273 23.30 3.30 -7.00
C ARG A 273 22.64 3.90 -8.25
N LYS A 274 21.37 3.59 -8.51
CA LYS A 274 20.64 4.14 -9.66
C LYS A 274 20.36 5.64 -9.49
N ALA A 275 19.93 6.07 -8.31
CA ALA A 275 19.69 7.48 -8.00
C ALA A 275 20.98 8.31 -8.09
N GLU A 276 22.06 7.83 -7.46
CA GLU A 276 23.37 8.46 -7.49
C GLU A 276 23.93 8.51 -8.92
N SER A 277 23.73 7.48 -9.75
CA SER A 277 24.14 7.49 -11.15
C SER A 277 23.40 8.56 -11.97
N GLN A 278 22.07 8.71 -11.78
CA GLN A 278 21.31 9.78 -12.42
C GLN A 278 21.74 11.18 -11.93
N TRP A 279 22.03 11.33 -10.64
CA TRP A 279 22.56 12.56 -10.08
C TRP A 279 23.94 12.93 -10.60
N GLN A 280 24.84 11.96 -10.76
CA GLN A 280 26.15 12.18 -11.36
C GLN A 280 26.03 12.70 -12.79
N GLN A 281 25.10 12.15 -13.59
CA GLN A 281 24.80 12.66 -14.94
C GLN A 281 24.25 14.10 -14.91
N ALA A 282 23.56 14.48 -13.84
CA ALA A 282 23.07 15.84 -13.59
C ALA A 282 24.09 16.76 -12.88
N GLY A 283 25.33 16.32 -12.68
CA GLY A 283 26.38 17.11 -12.02
C GLY A 283 26.27 17.20 -10.49
N ILE A 284 25.45 16.38 -9.85
CA ILE A 284 25.26 16.31 -8.40
C ILE A 284 26.13 15.17 -7.84
N GLN A 285 27.09 15.50 -6.97
CA GLN A 285 28.02 14.54 -6.38
C GLN A 285 27.85 14.46 -4.85
N ARG A 286 26.85 13.69 -4.41
CA ARG A 286 26.66 13.33 -3.00
C ARG A 286 25.96 11.97 -2.89
N PRO A 287 26.14 11.23 -1.78
CA PRO A 287 25.43 9.98 -1.57
C PRO A 287 23.93 10.22 -1.41
N PHE A 288 23.15 9.20 -1.79
CA PHE A 288 21.73 9.11 -1.49
C PHE A 288 21.54 8.52 -0.08
N THR A 289 20.74 9.18 0.76
CA THR A 289 20.45 8.74 2.14
C THR A 289 18.95 8.83 2.45
N LEU A 290 18.56 8.45 3.68
CA LEU A 290 17.23 8.66 4.22
C LEU A 290 16.76 10.12 4.19
N ASP A 291 17.67 11.10 4.13
CA ASP A 291 17.30 12.53 4.04
C ASP A 291 16.68 12.89 2.68
N ASP A 292 16.94 12.10 1.66
CA ASP A 292 16.45 12.30 0.30
C ASP A 292 15.02 11.82 0.07
N PHE A 293 14.46 11.14 1.06
CA PHE A 293 13.05 10.82 1.13
C PHE A 293 12.35 11.81 2.06
N LYS A 294 11.21 12.35 1.63
CA LYS A 294 10.31 13.05 2.56
C LYS A 294 9.50 12.04 3.36
N PHE A 295 9.02 10.99 2.69
CA PHE A 295 8.26 9.90 3.28
C PHE A 295 8.79 8.56 2.80
N ILE A 296 8.64 7.51 3.62
CA ILE A 296 8.98 6.14 3.25
C ILE A 296 7.86 5.22 3.70
N ILE A 297 7.28 4.50 2.74
CA ILE A 297 6.23 3.51 2.95
C ILE A 297 6.77 2.11 2.68
N PHE A 298 6.20 1.12 3.37
CA PHE A 298 6.66 -0.26 3.33
C PHE A 298 5.48 -1.21 3.18
N HIS A 299 5.71 -2.38 2.60
CA HIS A 299 4.87 -3.54 2.90
C HIS A 299 4.86 -3.75 4.42
N THR A 300 3.67 -3.78 5.01
CA THR A 300 3.49 -3.80 6.46
C THR A 300 2.78 -5.08 6.89
N PRO A 301 3.53 -6.16 7.20
CA PRO A 301 2.92 -7.34 7.80
C PRO A 301 2.50 -7.08 9.25
N PHE A 302 3.24 -6.22 9.95
CA PHE A 302 2.87 -5.64 11.24
C PHE A 302 3.72 -4.39 11.50
N CYS A 303 3.18 -3.43 12.25
CA CYS A 303 3.80 -2.10 12.40
C CYS A 303 5.21 -2.13 13.02
N LYS A 304 5.49 -3.05 13.94
CA LYS A 304 6.82 -3.16 14.56
C LYS A 304 7.91 -3.45 13.52
N LEU A 305 7.67 -4.33 12.54
CA LEU A 305 8.66 -4.64 11.50
C LEU A 305 9.05 -3.39 10.70
N VAL A 306 8.07 -2.51 10.43
CA VAL A 306 8.32 -1.26 9.71
C VAL A 306 9.19 -0.30 10.52
N GLN A 307 8.98 -0.20 11.84
CA GLN A 307 9.88 0.55 12.72
C GLN A 307 11.32 -0.01 12.66
N LYS A 308 11.48 -1.35 12.65
CA LYS A 308 12.79 -1.98 12.47
C LYS A 308 13.40 -1.66 11.11
N SER A 309 12.57 -1.60 10.07
CA SER A 309 12.98 -1.37 8.68
C SER A 309 13.58 0.03 8.49
N VAL A 310 13.01 1.06 9.13
CA VAL A 310 13.61 2.41 9.12
C VAL A 310 14.98 2.41 9.82
N GLY A 311 15.09 1.74 10.98
CA GLY A 311 16.39 1.53 11.64
C GLY A 311 17.38 0.78 10.75
N ARG A 312 16.91 -0.19 9.96
CA ARG A 312 17.76 -0.95 9.03
C ARG A 312 18.28 -0.09 7.88
N LEU A 313 17.45 0.80 7.33
CA LEU A 313 17.91 1.77 6.33
C LEU A 313 18.95 2.74 6.92
N LEU A 314 18.76 3.17 8.17
CA LEU A 314 19.74 4.03 8.84
C LEU A 314 21.09 3.31 9.05
N LEU A 315 21.07 2.01 9.34
CA LEU A 315 22.28 1.18 9.37
C LEU A 315 22.98 1.12 8.00
N ASN A 316 22.22 0.99 6.91
CA ASN A 316 22.78 1.03 5.56
C ASN A 316 23.43 2.38 5.25
N ASP A 317 22.82 3.50 5.67
CA ASP A 317 23.40 4.83 5.49
C ASP A 317 24.66 5.00 6.35
N PHE A 318 24.61 4.57 7.62
CA PHE A 318 25.74 4.62 8.55
C PHE A 318 26.96 3.85 8.04
N LEU A 319 26.78 2.62 7.57
CA LEU A 319 27.87 1.78 7.04
C LEU A 319 28.40 2.26 5.68
N ALA A 320 27.58 2.99 4.92
CA ALA A 320 28.00 3.55 3.64
C ALA A 320 28.63 4.94 3.76
N ALA A 321 28.49 5.60 4.91
CA ALA A 321 29.12 6.90 5.17
C ALA A 321 30.64 6.72 5.33
N PRO A 322 31.49 7.47 4.61
CA PRO A 322 32.95 7.33 4.73
C PRO A 322 33.48 7.67 6.13
N ASN A 323 32.91 8.70 6.76
CA ASN A 323 33.28 9.19 8.09
C ASN A 323 32.02 9.63 8.85
N PRO A 324 31.18 8.70 9.37
CA PRO A 324 29.99 9.07 10.11
C PRO A 324 30.39 9.78 11.41
N ASP A 325 29.77 10.93 11.70
CA ASP A 325 29.95 11.61 13.00
C ASP A 325 29.26 10.80 14.10
N THR A 326 30.04 10.00 14.82
CA THR A 326 29.54 9.19 15.94
C THR A 326 29.60 9.92 17.29
N ALA A 327 30.16 11.13 17.33
CA ALA A 327 30.27 11.93 18.55
C ALA A 327 29.03 12.83 18.76
N ALA A 328 28.41 13.27 17.66
CA ALA A 328 27.21 14.09 17.67
C ALA A 328 26.22 13.69 16.55
N GLY A 329 25.10 14.42 16.44
CA GLY A 329 24.14 14.23 15.36
C GLY A 329 23.43 12.87 15.34
N LEU A 330 23.09 12.42 14.12
CA LEU A 330 22.25 11.26 13.87
C LEU A 330 22.90 9.92 14.27
N TYR A 331 24.23 9.81 14.17
CA TYR A 331 24.96 8.58 14.47
C TYR A 331 25.62 8.58 15.85
N LYS A 332 25.24 9.52 16.72
CA LYS A 332 25.77 9.64 18.08
C LYS A 332 25.66 8.31 18.83
N GLY A 333 26.80 7.80 19.30
CA GLY A 333 26.87 6.56 20.08
C GLY A 333 26.83 5.26 19.26
N LEU A 334 26.85 5.34 17.92
CA LEU A 334 26.84 4.16 17.04
C LEU A 334 28.24 3.66 16.64
N GLN A 335 29.31 4.27 17.17
CA GLN A 335 30.70 3.85 16.94
C GLN A 335 30.97 2.35 17.16
N PRO A 336 30.37 1.66 18.17
CA PRO A 336 30.57 0.22 18.35
C PRO A 336 30.14 -0.64 17.16
N PHE A 337 29.31 -0.08 16.26
CA PHE A 337 28.75 -0.80 15.12
C PHE A 337 29.46 -0.51 13.79
N SER A 338 30.51 0.32 13.74
CA SER A 338 31.16 0.72 12.46
C SER A 338 31.76 -0.43 11.65
N GLY A 339 32.06 -1.57 12.30
CA GLY A 339 32.66 -2.74 11.67
C GLY A 339 31.70 -3.91 11.40
N VAL A 340 30.41 -3.77 11.69
CA VAL A 340 29.45 -4.86 11.52
C VAL A 340 29.12 -5.06 10.04
N LYS A 341 28.85 -6.30 9.64
CA LYS A 341 28.27 -6.59 8.33
C LYS A 341 26.76 -6.67 8.42
N LEU A 342 26.08 -6.27 7.35
CA LEU A 342 24.63 -6.32 7.28
C LEU A 342 24.11 -7.76 7.50
N GLU A 343 24.72 -8.73 6.84
CA GLU A 343 24.36 -10.15 6.92
C GLU A 343 24.44 -10.75 8.32
N ASP A 344 25.38 -10.26 9.15
CA ASP A 344 25.61 -10.78 10.50
C ASP A 344 24.65 -10.17 11.55
N THR A 345 23.81 -9.21 11.15
CA THR A 345 23.03 -8.38 12.09
C THR A 345 21.52 -8.56 12.00
N TYR A 346 21.00 -9.44 11.13
CA TYR A 346 19.55 -9.66 10.99
C TYR A 346 18.87 -10.14 12.28
N THR A 347 19.62 -10.84 13.14
CA THR A 347 19.15 -11.35 14.44
C THR A 347 19.74 -10.61 15.64
N SER A 348 20.58 -9.59 15.41
CA SER A 348 21.25 -8.86 16.48
C SER A 348 20.30 -7.88 17.16
N LYS A 349 19.87 -8.22 18.38
CA LYS A 349 19.00 -7.34 19.20
C LYS A 349 19.70 -6.03 19.60
N GLU A 350 21.03 -6.03 19.70
CA GLU A 350 21.81 -4.85 20.06
C GLU A 350 21.81 -3.83 18.93
N VAL A 351 22.13 -4.26 17.71
CA VAL A 351 22.06 -3.42 16.50
C VAL A 351 20.63 -2.97 16.28
N GLU A 352 19.66 -3.88 16.37
CA GLU A 352 18.24 -3.54 16.23
C GLU A 352 17.82 -2.40 17.17
N LYS A 353 18.11 -2.53 18.48
CA LYS A 353 17.73 -1.52 19.48
C LYS A 353 18.43 -0.19 19.26
N ALA A 354 19.74 -0.21 18.97
CA ALA A 354 20.51 1.01 18.76
C ALA A 354 20.00 1.82 17.57
N PHE A 355 19.75 1.15 16.44
CA PHE A 355 19.29 1.83 15.23
C PHE A 355 17.81 2.18 15.26
N GLN A 356 16.95 1.44 15.98
CA GLN A 356 15.59 1.90 16.25
C GLN A 356 15.57 3.17 17.09
N ALA A 357 16.40 3.24 18.14
CA ALA A 357 16.50 4.43 18.98
C ALA A 357 17.01 5.64 18.17
N ALA A 358 18.08 5.46 17.40
CA ALA A 358 18.66 6.52 16.57
C ALA A 358 17.71 7.00 15.45
N SER A 359 16.91 6.09 14.87
CA SER A 359 15.97 6.42 13.79
C SER A 359 14.57 6.82 14.26
N GLN A 360 14.33 6.95 15.57
CA GLN A 360 12.98 7.14 16.10
C GLN A 360 12.28 8.39 15.55
N GLU A 361 13.00 9.50 15.42
CA GLU A 361 12.42 10.73 14.88
C GLU A 361 12.20 10.65 13.36
N ILE A 362 13.13 10.01 12.63
CA ILE A 362 12.97 9.71 11.21
C ILE A 362 11.71 8.86 11.00
N PHE A 363 11.51 7.81 11.80
CA PHE A 363 10.32 6.97 11.74
C PHE A 363 9.04 7.79 12.00
N ASN A 364 9.04 8.61 13.06
CA ASN A 364 7.88 9.44 13.42
C ASN A 364 7.47 10.40 12.29
N GLN A 365 8.44 11.02 11.62
CA GLN A 365 8.18 12.01 10.58
C GLN A 365 7.91 11.39 9.21
N LYS A 366 8.69 10.38 8.82
CA LYS A 366 8.72 9.88 7.43
C LYS A 366 7.84 8.66 7.19
N THR A 367 7.53 7.88 8.24
CA THR A 367 6.90 6.56 8.05
C THR A 367 5.67 6.33 8.92
N LYS A 368 5.64 6.80 10.17
CA LYS A 368 4.49 6.63 11.08
C LYS A 368 3.15 7.10 10.50
N PRO A 369 3.06 8.23 9.75
CA PRO A 369 1.81 8.63 9.08
C PRO A 369 1.30 7.62 8.04
N SER A 370 2.13 6.69 7.57
CA SER A 370 1.70 5.64 6.65
C SER A 370 1.09 4.41 7.35
N LEU A 371 1.17 4.31 8.69
CA LEU A 371 0.80 3.08 9.40
C LEU A 371 -0.64 3.06 9.95
N LEU A 372 -1.44 4.11 9.69
CA LEU A 372 -2.81 4.22 10.22
C LEU A 372 -3.66 2.99 9.87
N LEU A 373 -3.78 2.68 8.57
CA LEU A 373 -4.59 1.55 8.13
C LEU A 373 -4.01 0.21 8.60
N SER A 374 -2.71 -0.01 8.45
CA SER A 374 -2.09 -1.28 8.86
C SER A 374 -2.27 -1.58 10.35
N SER A 375 -2.15 -0.55 11.20
CA SER A 375 -2.37 -0.70 12.65
C SER A 375 -3.83 -1.03 13.00
N ARG A 376 -4.79 -0.67 12.14
CA ARG A 376 -6.23 -0.82 12.40
C ARG A 376 -6.92 -1.88 11.53
N ASN A 377 -6.23 -2.46 10.57
CA ASN A 377 -6.80 -3.43 9.66
C ASN A 377 -5.96 -4.70 9.51
N GLY A 378 -4.70 -4.68 9.96
CA GLY A 378 -3.82 -5.84 9.82
C GLY A 378 -3.02 -5.88 8.53
N ASN A 379 -2.41 -7.03 8.26
CA ASN A 379 -1.71 -7.30 7.02
C ASN A 379 -2.73 -7.58 5.92
N MET A 380 -2.76 -6.75 4.89
CA MET A 380 -3.61 -7.00 3.73
C MET A 380 -2.89 -7.82 2.65
N TYR A 381 -1.64 -8.27 2.83
CA TYR A 381 -0.77 -8.82 1.75
C TYR A 381 -0.49 -7.82 0.62
N THR A 382 -0.84 -8.11 -0.64
CA THR A 382 -0.49 -7.28 -1.81
C THR A 382 -0.94 -5.81 -1.73
N PRO A 383 -2.08 -5.44 -1.12
CA PRO A 383 -2.49 -4.05 -0.93
C PRO A 383 -1.80 -3.39 0.26
N SER A 384 -1.04 -4.10 1.12
CA SER A 384 -0.54 -3.56 2.39
C SER A 384 0.28 -2.29 2.23
N MET A 385 1.28 -2.28 1.32
CA MET A 385 2.08 -1.08 1.04
C MET A 385 1.21 0.06 0.46
N TYR A 386 0.22 -0.26 -0.37
CA TYR A 386 -0.68 0.73 -0.95
C TYR A 386 -1.71 1.26 0.04
N GLY A 387 -2.08 0.47 1.04
CA GLY A 387 -2.80 0.91 2.23
C GLY A 387 -1.97 1.88 3.07
N CYS A 388 -0.65 1.69 3.10
CA CYS A 388 0.27 2.66 3.70
C CYS A 388 0.34 3.97 2.89
N LEU A 389 0.35 3.88 1.55
CA LEU A 389 0.22 5.05 0.69
C LEU A 389 -1.10 5.79 0.95
N ALA A 390 -2.23 5.07 0.99
CA ALA A 390 -3.54 5.64 1.29
C ALA A 390 -3.56 6.34 2.66
N SER A 391 -2.96 5.73 3.68
CA SER A 391 -2.84 6.32 5.02
C SER A 391 -2.02 7.61 5.00
N LEU A 392 -0.90 7.63 4.28
CA LEU A 392 -0.07 8.81 4.15
C LEU A 392 -0.83 9.96 3.47
N LEU A 393 -1.53 9.67 2.37
CA LEU A 393 -2.35 10.64 1.65
C LEU A 393 -3.51 11.17 2.50
N ALA A 394 -4.12 10.32 3.32
CA ALA A 394 -5.20 10.72 4.22
C ALA A 394 -4.73 11.58 5.41
N GLN A 395 -3.47 11.44 5.82
CA GLN A 395 -2.90 12.15 6.97
C GLN A 395 -2.07 13.39 6.60
N SER A 396 -1.78 13.61 5.32
CA SER A 396 -0.93 14.71 4.86
C SER A 396 -1.71 15.70 4.00
N SER A 397 -1.42 16.99 4.11
CA SER A 397 -2.00 17.96 3.20
C SER A 397 -1.33 17.86 1.81
N ALA A 398 -2.06 18.25 0.75
CA ALA A 398 -1.47 18.33 -0.59
C ALA A 398 -0.22 19.24 -0.64
N ARG A 399 -0.19 20.29 0.19
CA ARG A 399 0.97 21.19 0.31
C ARG A 399 2.19 20.47 0.89
N ASP A 400 2.01 19.59 1.87
CA ASP A 400 3.11 18.85 2.49
C ASP A 400 3.68 17.77 1.56
N LEU A 401 2.84 17.24 0.65
CA LEU A 401 3.21 16.23 -0.33
C LEU A 401 3.81 16.83 -1.62
N ALA A 402 3.48 18.07 -1.97
CA ALA A 402 3.89 18.69 -3.23
C ALA A 402 5.41 18.75 -3.38
N GLY A 403 5.93 18.24 -4.51
CA GLY A 403 7.37 18.20 -4.81
C GLY A 403 8.17 17.24 -3.94
N SER A 404 7.51 16.44 -3.11
CA SER A 404 8.18 15.51 -2.21
C SER A 404 8.47 14.15 -2.88
N ARG A 405 9.50 13.46 -2.38
CA ARG A 405 9.82 12.08 -2.75
C ARG A 405 9.28 11.10 -1.72
N ILE A 406 8.51 10.12 -2.17
CA ILE A 406 8.01 9.00 -1.37
C ILE A 406 8.79 7.73 -1.75
N GLY A 407 9.63 7.24 -0.84
CA GLY A 407 10.26 5.94 -0.99
C GLY A 407 9.24 4.83 -0.74
N ALA A 408 9.23 3.78 -1.57
CA ALA A 408 8.30 2.67 -1.43
C ALA A 408 9.06 1.34 -1.49
N PHE A 409 8.93 0.54 -0.43
CA PHE A 409 9.47 -0.82 -0.38
C PHE A 409 8.34 -1.86 -0.39
N SER A 410 8.21 -2.58 -1.51
CA SER A 410 7.33 -3.74 -1.63
C SER A 410 8.12 -5.02 -1.48
N TYR A 411 7.58 -5.96 -0.72
CA TYR A 411 8.15 -7.28 -0.47
C TYR A 411 7.07 -8.33 -0.67
N GLY A 412 7.47 -9.48 -1.19
CA GLY A 412 6.71 -10.73 -1.15
C GLY A 412 7.68 -11.86 -0.90
N SER A 413 7.33 -12.78 -0.01
CA SER A 413 8.11 -13.99 0.27
C SER A 413 8.21 -14.92 -0.93
N GLY A 414 9.13 -15.89 -0.85
CA GLY A 414 9.56 -16.71 -1.98
C GLY A 414 10.79 -16.16 -2.68
#